data_AF-A0A8F2W1Y7-F1
#
_entry.id   AF-A0A8F2W1Y7-F1
#
_cell.length_a   1.000
_cell.length_b   1.000
_cell.length_c   1.000
_cell.angle_alpha   90.00
_cell.angle_beta   90.00
_cell.angle_gamma   90.00
#
_symmetry.space_group_name_H-M   'P 1'
#
loop_
_entity.id
_entity.type
_entity.pdbx_description
1 polymer ?
#
loop_
_entity_poly.entity_id
_entity_poly.type
_entity_poly.pdbx_seq_one_letter_code
_entity_poly.pdbx_strand_id
1 'polypeptide(L)'
;MFTGLVETIGTVLEYNELDSTSSGGNGVSMVIGNCSEILGDVHLGDSICTNGVCLTVTEFDEKRSYFKVGVAPETLRRSNLGDLRVNSPVNLERAVTSEVRLGGHVVQGHVDTIATITKKVADGNAIAFTFQLRERENINYIVEKGFIAIDGTSLTVTHVDYETAEFSIMLVSYSQEKVILSKKEVGHTVNIEVDFTGKLIEKQIELTLEGQLKKQNSPLVKLIEGIVEKKLAKVQDATLVATSKAFTRGISVLKDSDDKTRPLNAHNLMAFTGESGDTVQFAEYIQANIQLYSMRENDIELSPKATASFVRNQLATSIRSRKPYQVNVLLGGFDTKTNTPSLNWIDYLGTQTELPYGAHGYAAFYCVSLFDRHYRPDMSVEEGKELLRMSLAELQKRMPIEFKGVYVKQVDAEGIKEVEL
;
A
#
# COMPACT_ATOMS: atom_id res chain seq x y z
N MET A 1 -12.52 -34.08 8.88
CA MET A 1 -11.11 -33.65 9.02
C MET A 1 -10.23 -34.82 8.64
N PHE A 2 -9.14 -34.52 7.93
CA PHE A 2 -8.24 -35.44 7.26
C PHE A 2 -6.79 -34.97 7.48
N THR A 3 -5.82 -35.77 7.06
CA THR A 3 -4.38 -35.48 7.17
C THR A 3 -3.72 -35.17 5.84
N GLY A 4 -4.40 -35.51 4.73
CA GLY A 4 -3.83 -35.49 3.40
C GLY A 4 -2.89 -36.67 3.12
N LEU A 5 -2.92 -37.71 3.96
CA LEU A 5 -2.19 -38.95 3.71
C LEU A 5 -3.15 -39.95 3.07
N VAL A 6 -3.15 -39.97 1.74
CA VAL A 6 -3.99 -40.88 0.95
C VAL A 6 -3.75 -42.32 1.37
N GLU A 7 -4.82 -43.02 1.73
CA GLU A 7 -4.76 -44.40 2.21
C GLU A 7 -4.79 -45.39 1.05
N THR A 8 -5.68 -45.15 0.08
CA THR A 8 -5.88 -46.05 -1.05
C THR A 8 -6.37 -45.33 -2.31
N ILE A 9 -6.28 -45.99 -3.47
CA ILE A 9 -6.80 -45.50 -4.74
C ILE A 9 -8.05 -46.29 -5.12
N GLY A 10 -9.20 -45.63 -5.05
CA GLY A 10 -10.47 -46.17 -5.50
C GLY A 10 -10.71 -45.98 -7.00
N THR A 11 -11.82 -46.53 -7.48
CA THR A 11 -12.26 -46.41 -8.87
C THR A 11 -13.74 -46.04 -8.92
N VAL A 12 -14.11 -45.04 -9.72
CA VAL A 12 -15.52 -44.70 -9.96
C VAL A 12 -16.19 -45.83 -10.74
N LEU A 13 -17.11 -46.56 -10.11
CA LEU A 13 -17.89 -47.63 -10.73
C LEU A 13 -19.13 -47.08 -11.44
N GLU A 14 -19.79 -46.11 -10.81
CA GLU A 14 -20.99 -45.46 -11.36
C GLU A 14 -20.92 -43.95 -11.10
N TYR A 15 -21.42 -43.18 -12.07
CA TYR A 15 -21.59 -41.74 -11.97
C TYR A 15 -22.97 -41.41 -12.55
N ASN A 16 -23.90 -41.01 -11.69
CA ASN A 16 -25.26 -40.69 -12.09
C ASN A 16 -25.51 -39.20 -11.91
N GLU A 17 -25.83 -38.49 -12.99
CA GLU A 17 -26.12 -37.05 -12.96
C GLU A 17 -27.44 -36.72 -12.26
N LEU A 18 -28.36 -37.68 -12.19
CA LEU A 18 -29.62 -37.55 -11.48
C LEU A 18 -30.05 -38.88 -10.87
N ASP A 19 -29.68 -39.07 -9.61
CA ASP A 19 -30.04 -40.25 -8.84
C ASP A 19 -31.27 -39.98 -7.97
N SER A 20 -32.42 -40.48 -8.44
CA SER A 20 -33.71 -40.34 -7.76
C SER A 20 -33.92 -41.31 -6.59
N THR A 21 -32.92 -42.14 -6.26
CA THR A 21 -33.00 -43.05 -5.11
C THR A 21 -32.82 -42.28 -3.80
N SER A 22 -33.32 -42.84 -2.69
CA SER A 22 -33.14 -42.22 -1.38
C SER A 22 -31.67 -42.08 -0.97
N SER A 23 -30.78 -43.00 -1.39
CA SER A 23 -29.32 -42.92 -1.13
C SER A 23 -28.59 -41.99 -2.11
N GLY A 24 -29.21 -41.65 -3.25
CA GLY A 24 -28.69 -40.71 -4.24
C GLY A 24 -29.05 -39.24 -4.01
N GLY A 25 -30.05 -38.97 -3.15
CA GLY A 25 -30.37 -37.62 -2.70
C GLY A 25 -31.00 -36.70 -3.74
N ASN A 26 -31.58 -37.23 -4.83
CA ASN A 26 -32.16 -36.46 -5.94
C ASN A 26 -31.14 -35.49 -6.60
N GLY A 27 -29.88 -35.91 -6.68
CA GLY A 27 -28.80 -35.12 -7.28
C GLY A 27 -27.76 -36.01 -7.94
N VAL A 28 -26.55 -35.48 -8.12
CA VAL A 28 -25.43 -36.28 -8.62
C VAL A 28 -25.01 -37.29 -7.55
N SER A 29 -24.86 -38.55 -7.94
CA SER A 29 -24.30 -39.59 -7.06
C SER A 29 -23.15 -40.32 -7.74
N MET A 30 -22.24 -40.82 -6.90
CA MET A 30 -21.10 -41.62 -7.34
C MET A 30 -21.00 -42.89 -6.51
N VAL A 31 -20.75 -44.01 -7.18
CA VAL A 31 -20.36 -45.26 -6.54
C VAL A 31 -18.86 -45.46 -6.76
N ILE A 32 -18.12 -45.59 -5.68
CA ILE A 32 -16.66 -45.75 -5.68
C ILE A 32 -16.35 -47.15 -5.18
N GLY A 33 -15.62 -47.90 -5.99
CA GLY A 33 -15.15 -49.26 -5.69
C GLY A 33 -13.64 -49.36 -5.53
N ASN A 34 -13.15 -50.59 -5.38
CA ASN A 34 -11.74 -50.91 -5.13
C ASN A 34 -11.19 -50.18 -3.89
N CYS A 35 -11.96 -50.20 -2.81
CA CYS A 35 -11.71 -49.42 -1.60
C CYS A 35 -11.80 -50.27 -0.32
N SER A 36 -11.66 -51.59 -0.43
CA SER A 36 -11.83 -52.53 0.70
C SER A 36 -10.94 -52.19 1.89
N GLU A 37 -9.74 -51.65 1.64
CA GLU A 37 -8.78 -51.21 2.67
C GLU A 37 -9.34 -50.16 3.64
N ILE A 38 -10.37 -49.41 3.24
CA ILE A 38 -10.96 -48.31 4.03
C ILE A 38 -12.44 -48.53 4.41
N LEU A 39 -13.00 -49.71 4.16
CA LEU A 39 -14.41 -50.01 4.48
C LEU A 39 -14.61 -50.79 5.78
N GLY A 40 -13.54 -51.28 6.42
CA GLY A 40 -13.65 -52.16 7.59
C GLY A 40 -14.27 -51.51 8.84
N ASP A 41 -14.27 -50.18 8.93
CA ASP A 41 -14.81 -49.41 10.06
C ASP A 41 -15.80 -48.32 9.63
N VAL A 42 -16.29 -48.36 8.38
CA VAL A 42 -17.19 -47.34 7.83
C VAL A 42 -18.63 -47.53 8.31
N HIS A 43 -19.32 -46.42 8.52
CA HIS A 43 -20.73 -46.33 8.84
C HIS A 43 -21.47 -45.37 7.90
N LEU A 44 -22.79 -45.51 7.80
CA LEU A 44 -23.61 -44.51 7.10
C LEU A 44 -23.50 -43.16 7.79
N GLY A 45 -23.27 -42.11 7.01
CA GLY A 45 -23.02 -40.76 7.53
C GLY A 45 -21.54 -40.43 7.76
N ASP A 46 -20.63 -41.41 7.64
CA ASP A 46 -19.20 -41.16 7.75
C ASP A 46 -18.69 -40.31 6.58
N SER A 47 -17.56 -39.64 6.81
CA SER A 47 -16.91 -38.77 5.83
C SER A 47 -15.67 -39.42 5.24
N ILE A 48 -15.65 -39.56 3.92
CA ILE A 48 -14.49 -40.03 3.15
C ILE A 48 -14.05 -38.91 2.21
N CYS A 49 -12.77 -38.56 2.27
CA CYS A 49 -12.13 -37.61 1.38
C CYS A 49 -11.87 -38.29 0.03
N THR A 50 -12.51 -37.81 -1.03
CA THR A 50 -12.36 -38.30 -2.41
C THR A 50 -11.72 -37.22 -3.26
N ASN A 51 -10.48 -37.43 -3.72
CA ASN A 51 -9.66 -36.40 -4.39
C ASN A 51 -9.62 -35.08 -3.61
N GLY A 52 -9.54 -35.10 -2.28
CA GLY A 52 -9.52 -33.87 -1.47
C GLY A 52 -10.91 -33.32 -1.12
N VAL A 53 -11.99 -33.94 -1.58
CA VAL A 53 -13.37 -33.51 -1.28
C VAL A 53 -13.97 -34.39 -0.20
N CYS A 54 -14.38 -33.80 0.92
CA CYS A 54 -15.13 -34.47 1.98
C CYS A 54 -16.53 -34.85 1.48
N LEU A 55 -16.82 -36.14 1.38
CA LEU A 55 -18.13 -36.65 0.95
C LEU A 55 -18.71 -37.58 2.01
N THR A 56 -20.04 -37.54 2.17
CA THR A 56 -20.76 -38.35 3.15
C THR A 56 -21.21 -39.68 2.54
N VAL A 57 -20.90 -40.79 3.19
CA VAL A 57 -21.29 -42.14 2.78
C VAL A 57 -22.79 -42.32 2.97
N THR A 58 -23.50 -42.62 1.88
CA THR A 58 -24.96 -42.85 1.87
C THR A 58 -25.34 -44.30 1.65
N GLU A 59 -24.41 -45.14 1.19
CA GLU A 59 -24.54 -46.58 1.01
C GLU A 59 -23.14 -47.20 0.98
N PHE A 60 -22.97 -48.45 1.43
CA PHE A 60 -21.72 -49.18 1.23
C PHE A 60 -21.94 -50.69 1.33
N ASP A 61 -21.04 -51.46 0.72
CA ASP A 61 -20.93 -52.90 0.85
C ASP A 61 -19.45 -53.28 0.96
N GLU A 62 -19.05 -53.70 2.17
CA GLU A 62 -17.67 -54.10 2.47
C GLU A 62 -17.23 -55.31 1.63
N LYS A 63 -18.10 -56.31 1.44
CA LYS A 63 -17.78 -57.55 0.72
C LYS A 63 -17.62 -57.32 -0.77
N ARG A 64 -18.44 -56.43 -1.34
CA ARG A 64 -18.34 -56.01 -2.74
C ARG A 64 -17.35 -54.87 -2.96
N SER A 65 -16.77 -54.35 -1.88
CA SER A 65 -15.77 -53.29 -1.89
C SER A 65 -16.25 -52.03 -2.61
N TYR A 66 -17.40 -51.48 -2.18
CA TYR A 66 -17.88 -50.18 -2.67
C TYR A 66 -18.54 -49.33 -1.59
N PHE A 67 -18.56 -48.01 -1.84
CA PHE A 67 -19.43 -47.07 -1.15
C PHE A 67 -20.03 -46.06 -2.13
N LYS A 68 -21.14 -45.44 -1.74
CA LYS A 68 -21.87 -44.43 -2.50
C LYS A 68 -21.88 -43.11 -1.77
N VAL A 69 -21.79 -42.04 -2.54
CA VAL A 69 -21.84 -40.65 -2.06
C VAL A 69 -22.73 -39.81 -2.94
N GLY A 70 -23.39 -38.82 -2.34
CA GLY A 70 -24.03 -37.72 -3.07
C GLY A 70 -23.07 -36.55 -3.23
N VAL A 71 -23.14 -35.85 -4.36
CA VAL A 71 -22.26 -34.71 -4.67
C VAL A 71 -23.12 -33.47 -4.95
N ALA A 72 -22.94 -32.43 -4.13
CA ALA A 72 -23.71 -31.20 -4.26
C ALA A 72 -23.26 -30.37 -5.47
N PRO A 73 -24.15 -29.55 -6.08
CA PRO A 73 -23.79 -28.68 -7.20
C PRO A 73 -22.66 -27.68 -6.92
N GLU A 74 -22.46 -27.25 -5.67
CA GLU A 74 -21.31 -26.41 -5.30
C GLU A 74 -20.00 -27.18 -5.41
N THR A 75 -19.97 -28.40 -4.87
CA THR A 75 -18.82 -29.30 -4.93
C THR A 75 -18.41 -29.58 -6.37
N LEU A 76 -19.38 -29.83 -7.26
CA LEU A 76 -19.11 -30.08 -8.68
C LEU A 76 -18.49 -28.87 -9.39
N ARG A 77 -18.86 -27.63 -9.01
CA ARG A 77 -18.32 -26.41 -9.63
C ARG A 77 -16.91 -26.06 -9.14
N ARG A 78 -16.59 -26.43 -7.90
CA ARG A 78 -15.29 -26.12 -7.26
C ARG A 78 -14.23 -27.21 -7.40
N SER A 79 -14.62 -28.42 -7.77
CA SER A 79 -13.72 -29.57 -7.87
C SER A 79 -13.73 -30.21 -9.26
N ASN A 80 -12.80 -31.13 -9.49
CA ASN A 80 -12.73 -31.99 -10.67
C ASN A 80 -13.71 -33.17 -10.63
N LEU A 81 -14.56 -33.29 -9.61
CA LEU A 81 -15.50 -34.41 -9.48
C LEU A 81 -16.53 -34.45 -10.63
N GLY A 82 -16.92 -33.29 -11.17
CA GLY A 82 -17.83 -33.21 -12.32
C GLY A 82 -17.26 -33.77 -13.63
N ASP A 83 -15.94 -33.84 -13.72
CA ASP A 83 -15.23 -34.36 -14.90
C ASP A 83 -14.97 -35.86 -14.80
N LEU A 84 -15.23 -36.47 -13.64
CA LEU A 84 -15.04 -37.91 -13.46
C LEU A 84 -16.02 -38.70 -14.33
N ARG A 85 -15.53 -39.85 -14.79
CA ARG A 85 -16.28 -40.84 -15.55
C ARG A 85 -16.09 -42.22 -14.92
N VAL A 86 -16.92 -43.17 -15.32
CA VAL A 86 -16.72 -44.58 -14.97
C VAL A 86 -15.28 -45.00 -15.30
N ASN A 87 -14.66 -45.75 -14.39
CA ASN A 87 -13.25 -46.16 -14.36
C ASN A 87 -12.22 -45.06 -14.01
N SER A 88 -12.66 -43.84 -13.64
CA SER A 88 -11.71 -42.82 -13.17
C SER A 88 -11.10 -43.23 -11.82
N PRO A 89 -9.78 -43.15 -11.65
CA PRO A 89 -9.14 -43.39 -10.37
C PRO A 89 -9.31 -42.19 -9.44
N VAL A 90 -9.50 -42.45 -8.15
CA VAL A 90 -9.65 -41.40 -7.13
C VAL A 90 -8.79 -41.70 -5.90
N ASN A 91 -8.14 -40.68 -5.34
CA ASN A 91 -7.49 -40.76 -4.04
C ASN A 91 -8.55 -40.83 -2.94
N LEU A 92 -8.37 -41.73 -1.96
CA LEU A 92 -9.28 -41.90 -0.84
C LEU A 92 -8.56 -41.81 0.51
N GLU A 93 -9.16 -41.11 1.47
CA GLU A 93 -8.71 -41.02 2.87
C GLU A 93 -9.93 -40.95 3.79
N ARG A 94 -9.95 -41.74 4.87
CA ARG A 94 -11.00 -41.70 5.91
C ARG A 94 -10.82 -40.49 6.81
N ALA A 95 -11.92 -40.04 7.42
CA ALA A 95 -11.85 -39.04 8.46
C ALA A 95 -11.02 -39.54 9.65
N VAL A 96 -10.22 -38.65 10.25
CA VAL A 96 -9.32 -39.01 11.35
C VAL A 96 -10.09 -39.39 12.62
N THR A 97 -9.58 -40.39 13.35
CA THR A 97 -10.00 -40.68 14.72
C THR A 97 -9.11 -39.93 15.72
N SER A 98 -9.46 -39.96 17.01
CA SER A 98 -8.64 -39.34 18.08
C SER A 98 -7.25 -39.95 18.23
N GLU A 99 -7.00 -41.14 17.67
CA GLU A 99 -5.75 -41.89 17.83
C GLU A 99 -4.83 -41.79 16.60
N VAL A 100 -5.30 -41.16 15.51
CA VAL A 100 -4.55 -41.05 14.26
C VAL A 100 -3.35 -40.10 14.41
N ARG A 101 -2.20 -40.50 13.85
CA ARG A 101 -1.04 -39.62 13.71
C ARG A 101 -1.27 -38.63 12.56
N LEU A 102 -1.27 -37.34 12.86
CA LEU A 102 -1.30 -36.27 11.86
C LEU A 102 0.08 -36.12 11.20
N GLY A 103 0.40 -37.00 10.24
CA GLY A 103 1.70 -37.00 9.54
C GLY A 103 1.80 -36.05 8.35
N GLY A 104 0.66 -35.56 7.83
CA GLY A 104 0.60 -34.47 6.87
C GLY A 104 0.30 -33.14 7.57
N HIS A 105 -0.77 -32.47 7.14
CA HIS A 105 -1.28 -31.26 7.79
C HIS A 105 -2.80 -31.38 7.98
N VAL A 106 -3.42 -30.37 8.58
CA VAL A 106 -4.87 -30.37 8.81
C VAL A 106 -5.59 -30.10 7.50
N VAL A 107 -6.19 -31.12 6.92
CA VAL A 107 -7.01 -31.04 5.71
C VAL A 107 -8.49 -31.11 6.10
N GLN A 108 -9.29 -30.14 5.67
CA GLN A 108 -10.73 -30.12 5.91
C GLN A 108 -11.49 -31.03 4.95
N GLY A 109 -10.98 -31.16 3.72
CA GLY A 109 -11.70 -31.76 2.60
C GLY A 109 -12.63 -30.76 1.91
N HIS A 110 -12.31 -29.47 2.00
CA HIS A 110 -13.09 -28.36 1.45
C HIS A 110 -12.29 -27.69 0.35
N VAL A 111 -12.38 -28.26 -0.85
CA VAL A 111 -11.67 -27.78 -2.04
C VAL A 111 -12.07 -26.34 -2.36
N ASP A 112 -11.07 -25.48 -2.51
CA ASP A 112 -11.24 -24.06 -2.80
C ASP A 112 -11.40 -23.80 -4.29
N THR A 113 -10.56 -24.47 -5.07
CA THR A 113 -10.34 -24.26 -6.50
C THR A 113 -9.78 -25.52 -7.15
N ILE A 114 -9.67 -25.51 -8.46
CA ILE A 114 -8.87 -26.46 -9.22
C ILE A 114 -7.62 -25.77 -9.78
N ALA A 115 -6.57 -26.54 -10.01
CA ALA A 115 -5.40 -26.09 -10.76
C ALA A 115 -5.14 -26.99 -11.96
N THR A 116 -4.58 -26.41 -13.02
CA THR A 116 -4.14 -27.15 -14.21
C THR A 116 -2.65 -27.46 -14.10
N ILE A 117 -2.25 -28.69 -14.38
CA ILE A 117 -0.83 -29.05 -14.45
C ILE A 117 -0.23 -28.39 -15.69
N THR A 118 0.70 -27.45 -15.52
CA THR A 118 1.37 -26.75 -16.63
C THR A 118 2.73 -27.37 -16.96
N LYS A 119 3.40 -27.99 -15.97
CA LYS A 119 4.68 -28.69 -16.18
C LYS A 119 4.76 -29.95 -15.32
N LYS A 120 5.40 -30.99 -15.88
CA LYS A 120 5.74 -32.27 -15.23
C LYS A 120 7.14 -32.67 -15.68
N VAL A 121 8.12 -32.63 -14.79
CA VAL A 121 9.53 -32.85 -15.11
C VAL A 121 10.12 -33.84 -14.11
N ALA A 122 10.84 -34.86 -14.60
CA ALA A 122 11.56 -35.77 -13.74
C ALA A 122 12.78 -35.06 -13.12
N ASP A 123 12.97 -35.23 -11.81
CA ASP A 123 14.13 -34.75 -11.07
C ASP A 123 14.71 -35.90 -10.24
N GLY A 124 15.68 -36.62 -10.82
CA GLY A 124 16.18 -37.87 -10.27
C GLY A 124 15.07 -38.92 -10.13
N ASN A 125 14.79 -39.35 -8.90
CA ASN A 125 13.70 -40.28 -8.58
C ASN A 125 12.38 -39.59 -8.15
N ALA A 126 12.35 -38.25 -8.15
CA ALA A 126 11.18 -37.46 -7.87
C ALA A 126 10.59 -36.87 -9.16
N ILE A 127 9.36 -36.35 -9.06
CA ILE A 127 8.71 -35.63 -10.16
C ILE A 127 8.36 -34.22 -9.68
N ALA A 128 8.91 -33.21 -10.34
CA ALA A 128 8.54 -31.82 -10.15
C ALA A 128 7.27 -31.52 -10.96
N PHE A 129 6.25 -30.98 -10.29
CA PHE A 129 5.02 -30.51 -10.92
C PHE A 129 4.89 -29.01 -10.73
N THR A 130 4.43 -28.32 -11.77
CA THR A 130 3.97 -26.92 -11.70
C THR A 130 2.49 -26.88 -12.04
N PHE A 131 1.75 -26.09 -11.28
CA PHE A 131 0.31 -25.93 -11.41
C PHE A 131 -0.06 -24.47 -11.56
N GLN A 132 -1.01 -24.20 -12.44
CA GLN A 132 -1.66 -22.91 -12.59
C GLN A 132 -3.03 -22.95 -11.90
N LEU A 133 -3.23 -22.09 -10.90
CA LEU A 133 -4.54 -21.95 -10.24
C LEU A 133 -5.58 -21.37 -11.20
N ARG A 134 -6.81 -21.88 -11.15
CA ARG A 134 -7.96 -21.33 -11.89
C ARG A 134 -8.37 -19.97 -11.33
N GLU A 135 -8.61 -19.90 -10.03
CA GLU A 135 -8.89 -18.66 -9.30
C GLU A 135 -7.59 -18.13 -8.68
N ARG A 136 -7.06 -17.05 -9.27
CA ARG A 136 -5.74 -16.49 -8.98
C ARG A 136 -5.59 -16.02 -7.52
N GLU A 137 -6.67 -15.56 -6.89
CA GLU A 137 -6.65 -15.09 -5.49
C GLU A 137 -6.15 -16.13 -4.49
N ASN A 138 -6.31 -17.43 -4.78
CA ASN A 138 -5.87 -18.49 -3.88
C ASN A 138 -4.35 -18.56 -3.72
N ILE A 139 -3.57 -17.94 -4.63
CA ILE A 139 -2.11 -17.88 -4.52
C ILE A 139 -1.67 -17.17 -3.23
N ASN A 140 -2.49 -16.25 -2.70
CA ASN A 140 -2.18 -15.50 -1.47
C ASN A 140 -2.07 -16.40 -0.23
N TYR A 141 -2.60 -17.62 -0.30
CA TYR A 141 -2.57 -18.60 0.78
C TYR A 141 -1.48 -19.66 0.59
N ILE A 142 -0.71 -19.58 -0.50
CA ILE A 142 0.35 -20.53 -0.82
C ILE A 142 1.70 -19.85 -0.57
N VAL A 143 2.52 -20.48 0.25
CA VAL A 143 3.86 -19.98 0.61
C VAL A 143 4.91 -21.04 0.34
N GLU A 144 6.12 -20.62 -0.05
CA GLU A 144 7.23 -21.54 -0.22
C GLU A 144 7.52 -22.28 1.10
N LYS A 145 7.77 -23.59 1.02
CA LYS A 145 7.89 -24.51 2.16
C LYS A 145 6.62 -24.69 2.99
N GLY A 146 5.51 -24.08 2.59
CA GLY A 146 4.20 -24.30 3.17
C GLY A 146 3.57 -25.63 2.76
N PHE A 147 2.48 -26.00 3.44
CA PHE A 147 1.65 -27.13 3.09
C PHE A 147 0.57 -26.75 2.07
N ILE A 148 0.19 -27.74 1.26
CA ILE A 148 -0.94 -27.66 0.35
C ILE A 148 -1.54 -29.06 0.15
N ALA A 149 -2.86 -29.15 -0.02
CA ALA A 149 -3.53 -30.40 -0.37
C ALA A 149 -3.89 -30.41 -1.86
N ILE A 150 -3.34 -31.38 -2.60
CA ILE A 150 -3.59 -31.57 -4.05
C ILE A 150 -4.26 -32.92 -4.27
N ASP A 151 -5.49 -32.92 -4.77
CA ASP A 151 -6.36 -34.10 -4.83
C ASP A 151 -6.38 -34.86 -3.49
N GLY A 152 -6.38 -34.14 -2.37
CA GLY A 152 -6.34 -34.71 -1.02
C GLY A 152 -4.98 -35.22 -0.57
N THR A 153 -3.91 -34.97 -1.33
CA THR A 153 -2.55 -35.33 -0.94
C THR A 153 -1.84 -34.13 -0.30
N SER A 154 -1.41 -34.27 0.95
CA SER A 154 -0.59 -33.29 1.66
C SER A 154 0.82 -33.25 1.05
N LEU A 155 1.19 -32.10 0.51
CA LEU A 155 2.46 -31.88 -0.17
C LEU A 155 3.11 -30.58 0.34
N THR A 156 4.42 -30.47 0.10
CA THR A 156 5.20 -29.27 0.40
C THR A 156 5.42 -28.45 -0.86
N VAL A 157 5.10 -27.16 -0.77
CA VAL A 157 5.34 -26.19 -1.84
C VAL A 157 6.84 -25.92 -1.95
N THR A 158 7.37 -26.04 -3.17
CA THR A 158 8.79 -25.82 -3.48
C THR A 158 9.08 -24.47 -4.11
N HIS A 159 8.09 -23.88 -4.78
CA HIS A 159 8.19 -22.58 -5.42
C HIS A 159 6.79 -21.97 -5.58
N VAL A 160 6.71 -20.64 -5.54
CA VAL A 160 5.48 -19.86 -5.76
C VAL A 160 5.80 -18.65 -6.63
N ASP A 161 5.03 -18.47 -7.69
CA ASP A 161 5.02 -17.24 -8.49
C ASP A 161 3.67 -16.53 -8.28
N TYR A 162 3.72 -15.46 -7.48
CA TYR A 162 2.55 -14.65 -7.14
C TYR A 162 2.00 -13.85 -8.33
N GLU A 163 2.85 -13.51 -9.32
CA GLU A 163 2.43 -12.73 -10.48
C GLU A 163 1.69 -13.60 -11.49
N THR A 164 2.11 -14.83 -11.70
CA THR A 164 1.43 -15.76 -12.62
C THR A 164 0.37 -16.61 -11.93
N ALA A 165 0.36 -16.65 -10.59
CA ALA A 165 -0.45 -17.56 -9.78
C ALA A 165 -0.12 -19.04 -10.05
N GLU A 166 1.15 -19.31 -10.31
CA GLU A 166 1.70 -20.67 -10.42
C GLU A 166 2.40 -21.08 -9.13
N PHE A 167 2.36 -22.37 -8.83
CA PHE A 167 3.15 -22.94 -7.74
C PHE A 167 3.67 -24.33 -8.13
N SER A 168 4.71 -24.78 -7.45
CA SER A 168 5.34 -26.08 -7.74
C SER A 168 5.54 -26.92 -6.50
N ILE A 169 5.52 -28.24 -6.68
CA ILE A 169 5.81 -29.25 -5.64
C ILE A 169 6.81 -30.27 -6.17
N MET A 170 7.35 -31.07 -5.25
CA MET A 170 8.16 -32.24 -5.57
C MET A 170 7.48 -33.51 -5.06
N LEU A 171 7.11 -34.42 -5.96
CA LEU A 171 6.47 -35.68 -5.63
C LEU A 171 7.52 -36.79 -5.49
N VAL A 172 7.74 -37.25 -4.25
CA VAL A 172 8.72 -38.30 -3.94
C VAL A 172 8.30 -39.67 -4.45
N SER A 173 9.29 -40.54 -4.71
CA SER A 173 9.08 -41.89 -5.29
C SER A 173 8.02 -42.71 -4.55
N TYR A 174 8.00 -42.73 -3.21
CA TYR A 174 6.98 -43.47 -2.45
C TYR A 174 5.55 -42.99 -2.75
N SER A 175 5.33 -41.68 -2.78
CA SER A 175 4.00 -41.10 -3.03
C SER A 175 3.55 -41.33 -4.47
N GLN A 176 4.47 -41.44 -5.44
CA GLN A 176 4.12 -41.69 -6.83
C GLN A 176 3.31 -42.99 -7.02
N GLU A 177 3.53 -44.00 -6.18
CA GLU A 177 2.78 -45.26 -6.22
C GLU A 177 1.44 -45.20 -5.46
N LYS A 178 1.28 -44.22 -4.58
CA LYS A 178 0.16 -44.13 -3.62
C LYS A 178 -0.92 -43.13 -4.01
N VAL A 179 -0.64 -42.22 -4.94
CA VAL A 179 -1.59 -41.18 -5.34
C VAL A 179 -1.78 -41.10 -6.84
N ILE A 180 -2.96 -40.66 -7.29
CA ILE A 180 -3.29 -40.54 -8.71
C ILE A 180 -2.47 -39.46 -9.44
N LEU A 181 -1.89 -38.50 -8.72
CA LEU A 181 -1.17 -37.35 -9.28
C LEU A 181 -0.02 -37.78 -10.20
N SER A 182 0.68 -38.88 -9.88
CA SER A 182 1.79 -39.40 -10.69
C SER A 182 1.36 -39.81 -12.11
N LYS A 183 0.10 -40.25 -12.26
CA LYS A 183 -0.50 -40.70 -13.52
C LYS A 183 -1.16 -39.56 -14.31
N LYS A 184 -1.26 -38.36 -13.72
CA LYS A 184 -1.80 -37.18 -14.42
C LYS A 184 -0.75 -36.56 -15.33
N GLU A 185 -1.21 -36.02 -16.46
CA GLU A 185 -0.38 -35.39 -17.47
C GLU A 185 -0.61 -33.87 -17.51
N VAL A 186 0.27 -33.17 -18.21
CA VAL A 186 0.12 -31.72 -18.46
C VAL A 186 -1.22 -31.46 -19.14
N GLY A 187 -1.95 -30.45 -18.64
CA GLY A 187 -3.30 -30.10 -19.06
C GLY A 187 -4.41 -30.72 -18.21
N HIS A 188 -4.13 -31.73 -17.38
CA HIS A 188 -5.12 -32.26 -16.44
C HIS A 188 -5.33 -31.32 -15.24
N THR A 189 -6.53 -31.37 -14.66
CA THR A 189 -6.92 -30.60 -13.48
C THR A 189 -6.73 -31.40 -12.20
N VAL A 190 -6.45 -30.70 -11.11
CA VAL A 190 -6.33 -31.23 -9.74
C VAL A 190 -7.14 -30.36 -8.78
N ASN A 191 -7.69 -30.96 -7.74
CA ASN A 191 -8.36 -30.23 -6.66
C ASN A 191 -7.32 -29.60 -5.74
N ILE A 192 -7.54 -28.34 -5.36
CA ILE A 192 -6.66 -27.60 -4.46
C ILE A 192 -7.45 -27.18 -3.23
N GLU A 193 -6.93 -27.57 -2.07
CA GLU A 193 -7.28 -26.97 -0.78
C GLU A 193 -6.00 -26.30 -0.24
N VAL A 194 -6.08 -24.99 -0.02
CA VAL A 194 -5.00 -24.22 0.61
C VAL A 194 -5.05 -24.38 2.12
N ASP A 195 -3.93 -24.16 2.80
CA ASP A 195 -3.89 -24.26 4.27
C ASP A 195 -4.87 -23.25 4.90
N PHE A 196 -5.84 -23.76 5.64
CA PHE A 196 -6.86 -22.98 6.33
C PHE A 196 -6.26 -21.91 7.25
N THR A 197 -5.06 -22.17 7.80
CA THR A 197 -4.32 -21.22 8.63
C THR A 197 -4.09 -19.89 7.91
N GLY A 198 -3.81 -19.92 6.61
CA GLY A 198 -3.63 -18.71 5.80
C GLY A 198 -4.88 -17.84 5.75
N LYS A 199 -6.05 -18.44 5.51
CA LYS A 199 -7.35 -17.73 5.49
C LYS A 199 -7.70 -17.12 6.83
N LEU A 200 -7.42 -17.85 7.92
CA LEU A 200 -7.67 -17.33 9.27
C LEU A 200 -6.77 -16.12 9.58
N ILE A 201 -5.49 -16.18 9.21
CA ILE A 201 -4.55 -15.08 9.40
C ILE A 201 -4.99 -13.86 8.59
N GLU A 202 -5.32 -14.03 7.30
CA GLU A 202 -5.84 -12.95 6.46
C GLU A 202 -7.04 -12.28 7.13
N LYS A 203 -8.03 -13.07 7.57
CA LYS A 203 -9.24 -12.50 8.18
C LYS A 203 -8.95 -11.72 9.46
N GLN A 204 -8.02 -12.20 10.29
CA GLN A 204 -7.61 -11.50 11.51
C GLN A 204 -6.86 -10.20 11.22
N ILE A 205 -5.99 -10.19 10.21
CA ILE A 205 -5.29 -8.97 9.79
C ILE A 205 -6.27 -7.95 9.22
N GLU A 206 -7.18 -8.36 8.34
CA GLU A 206 -8.21 -7.50 7.74
C GLU A 206 -9.03 -6.80 8.84
N LEU A 207 -9.59 -7.57 9.78
CA LEU A 207 -10.38 -7.03 10.89
C LEU A 207 -9.55 -6.10 11.80
N THR A 208 -8.28 -6.42 12.02
CA THR A 208 -7.37 -5.58 12.82
C THR A 208 -7.10 -4.24 12.14
N LEU A 209 -6.79 -4.24 10.84
CA LEU A 209 -6.52 -3.05 10.06
C LEU A 209 -7.77 -2.16 9.96
N GLU A 210 -8.93 -2.73 9.64
CA GLU A 210 -10.21 -1.99 9.64
C GLU A 210 -10.50 -1.36 11.01
N GLY A 211 -10.22 -2.11 12.09
CA GLY A 211 -10.38 -1.63 13.45
C GLY A 211 -9.43 -0.46 13.79
N GLN A 212 -8.21 -0.45 13.25
CA GLN A 212 -7.28 0.66 13.42
C GLN A 212 -7.71 1.89 12.59
N LEU A 213 -8.16 1.70 11.36
CA LEU A 213 -8.59 2.81 10.49
C LEU A 213 -9.83 3.54 11.05
N LYS A 214 -10.74 2.84 11.74
CA LYS A 214 -11.92 3.46 12.38
C LYS A 214 -11.57 4.31 13.62
N LYS A 215 -10.37 4.15 14.19
CA LYS A 215 -9.93 4.88 15.39
C LYS A 215 -9.04 6.04 14.99
N GLN A 216 -9.53 7.27 15.19
CA GLN A 216 -8.84 8.50 14.81
C GLN A 216 -7.43 8.67 15.43
N ASN A 217 -7.15 8.01 16.55
CA ASN A 217 -5.86 8.05 17.25
C ASN A 217 -5.03 6.75 17.13
N SER A 218 -5.33 5.88 16.15
CA SER A 218 -4.58 4.62 16.00
C SER A 218 -3.14 4.84 15.52
N PRO A 219 -2.21 3.93 15.86
CA PRO A 219 -0.84 3.99 15.35
C PRO A 219 -0.76 4.01 13.82
N LEU A 220 -1.61 3.25 13.12
CA LEU A 220 -1.66 3.22 11.66
C LEU A 220 -2.09 4.57 11.07
N VAL A 221 -3.14 5.20 11.61
CA VAL A 221 -3.59 6.54 11.13
C VAL A 221 -2.47 7.57 11.30
N LYS A 222 -1.80 7.58 12.45
CA LYS A 222 -0.66 8.48 12.70
C LYS A 222 0.51 8.26 11.74
N LEU A 223 0.80 7.00 11.38
CA LEU A 223 1.83 6.67 10.39
C LEU A 223 1.46 7.18 9.00
N ILE A 224 0.20 6.99 8.59
CA ILE A 224 -0.31 7.47 7.30
C ILE A 224 -0.25 8.99 7.24
N GLU A 225 -0.70 9.69 8.29
CA GLU A 225 -0.60 11.16 8.39
C GLU A 225 0.85 11.62 8.20
N GLY A 226 1.81 11.00 8.89
CA GLY A 226 3.23 11.35 8.74
C GLY A 226 3.81 11.05 7.35
N ILE A 227 3.36 10.00 6.65
CA ILE A 227 3.78 9.72 5.26
C ILE A 227 3.17 10.73 4.30
N VAL A 228 1.90 11.07 4.47
CA VAL A 228 1.20 12.07 3.65
C VAL A 228 1.84 13.44 3.82
N GLU A 229 2.14 13.85 5.05
CA GLU A 229 2.88 15.09 5.34
C GLU A 229 4.25 15.10 4.64
N LYS A 230 4.99 13.99 4.67
CA LYS A 230 6.29 13.86 3.98
C LYS A 230 6.17 13.91 2.46
N LYS A 231 5.15 13.28 1.87
CA LYS A 231 4.96 13.25 0.41
C LYS A 231 4.36 14.53 -0.17
N LEU A 232 3.72 15.35 0.67
CA LEU A 232 3.22 16.67 0.31
C LEU A 232 4.28 17.78 0.44
N ALA A 233 5.53 17.44 0.77
CA ALA A 233 6.64 18.39 0.84
C ALA A 233 6.89 19.01 -0.55
N LYS A 234 6.70 20.33 -0.61
CA LYS A 234 6.84 21.25 -1.75
C LYS A 234 8.30 21.39 -2.18
N VAL A 235 8.54 21.86 -3.42
CA VAL A 235 9.85 22.24 -4.03
C VAL A 235 11.05 21.56 -3.37
N GLN A 236 11.24 20.30 -3.74
CA GLN A 236 12.16 19.28 -3.22
C GLN A 236 12.92 19.56 -1.92
N ASP A 237 13.76 20.59 -1.82
CA ASP A 237 14.59 20.83 -0.62
C ASP A 237 14.79 22.32 -0.26
N ALA A 238 14.04 23.27 -0.87
CA ALA A 238 14.28 24.69 -0.60
C ALA A 238 13.09 25.64 -0.86
N THR A 239 13.08 26.78 -0.16
CA THR A 239 12.21 27.92 -0.47
C THR A 239 13.01 29.02 -1.19
N LEU A 240 12.51 29.49 -2.33
CA LEU A 240 13.06 30.65 -3.04
C LEU A 240 12.25 31.92 -2.73
N VAL A 241 12.94 33.00 -2.37
CA VAL A 241 12.33 34.30 -2.07
C VAL A 241 12.97 35.38 -2.93
N ALA A 242 12.17 36.08 -3.74
CA ALA A 242 12.62 37.17 -4.60
C ALA A 242 12.09 38.53 -4.11
N THR A 243 12.96 39.54 -4.04
CA THR A 243 12.59 40.91 -3.64
C THR A 243 13.17 41.95 -4.57
N SER A 244 12.43 43.02 -4.87
CA SER A 244 12.89 44.09 -5.77
C SER A 244 14.00 44.94 -5.15
N LYS A 245 14.92 45.42 -5.99
CA LYS A 245 16.08 46.21 -5.52
C LYS A 245 15.83 47.71 -5.43
N ALA A 246 14.81 48.23 -6.13
CA ALA A 246 14.51 49.66 -6.10
C ALA A 246 14.00 50.12 -4.73
N PHE A 247 14.50 51.26 -4.26
CA PHE A 247 13.92 52.06 -3.19
C PHE A 247 13.61 53.46 -3.74
N THR A 248 12.32 53.77 -3.84
CA THR A 248 11.82 54.99 -4.49
C THR A 248 11.19 55.92 -3.45
N ARG A 249 11.53 57.21 -3.51
CA ARG A 249 10.86 58.26 -2.73
C ARG A 249 10.31 59.30 -3.71
N GLY A 250 8.98 59.37 -3.80
CA GLY A 250 8.30 60.27 -4.74
C GLY A 250 8.67 59.93 -6.17
N ILE A 251 9.34 60.86 -6.85
CA ILE A 251 9.70 60.78 -8.27
C ILE A 251 11.08 60.15 -8.53
N SER A 252 11.89 59.92 -7.49
CA SER A 252 13.29 59.50 -7.62
C SER A 252 13.52 58.11 -7.02
N VAL A 253 14.25 57.27 -7.77
CA VAL A 253 14.83 56.03 -7.25
C VAL A 253 16.10 56.41 -6.49
N LEU A 254 16.06 56.30 -5.16
CA LEU A 254 17.18 56.68 -4.28
C LEU A 254 18.24 55.58 -4.19
N LYS A 255 17.84 54.32 -4.36
CA LYS A 255 18.73 53.16 -4.34
C LYS A 255 18.20 52.07 -5.29
N ASP A 256 19.09 51.40 -5.98
CA ASP A 256 18.80 50.30 -6.94
C ASP A 256 19.35 48.94 -6.47
N SER A 257 19.79 48.88 -5.21
CA SER A 257 20.50 47.77 -4.58
C SER A 257 20.00 47.53 -3.14
N ASP A 258 18.73 47.85 -2.89
CA ASP A 258 18.09 47.70 -1.59
C ASP A 258 17.64 46.25 -1.33
N ASP A 259 18.23 45.60 -0.33
CA ASP A 259 17.87 44.24 0.10
C ASP A 259 16.73 44.29 1.12
N LYS A 260 15.55 43.83 0.70
CA LYS A 260 14.30 43.87 1.49
C LYS A 260 14.08 42.58 2.27
N THR A 261 15.15 42.01 2.80
CA THR A 261 15.11 40.77 3.57
C THR A 261 15.89 40.86 4.88
N ARG A 262 15.50 40.05 5.88
CA ARG A 262 16.24 39.84 7.13
C ARG A 262 16.29 38.34 7.46
N PRO A 263 17.49 37.77 7.69
CA PRO A 263 17.60 36.43 8.26
C PRO A 263 17.19 36.47 9.73
N LEU A 264 16.20 35.67 10.12
CA LEU A 264 15.65 35.64 11.47
C LEU A 264 16.45 34.67 12.37
N ASN A 265 16.86 33.55 11.80
CA ASN A 265 17.82 32.57 12.33
C ASN A 265 18.49 31.84 11.14
N ALA A 266 19.17 30.70 11.33
CA ALA A 266 19.89 30.05 10.24
C ALA A 266 18.99 29.52 9.12
N HIS A 267 17.73 29.15 9.43
CA HIS A 267 16.81 28.49 8.48
C HIS A 267 15.49 29.24 8.28
N ASN A 268 15.39 30.51 8.70
CA ASN A 268 14.21 31.35 8.49
C ASN A 268 14.59 32.72 7.94
N LEU A 269 14.06 33.05 6.77
CA LEU A 269 14.23 34.32 6.09
C LEU A 269 12.91 35.07 6.00
N MET A 270 12.94 36.36 6.29
CA MET A 270 11.79 37.23 6.11
C MET A 270 12.06 38.23 5.00
N ALA A 271 11.18 38.26 3.98
CA ALA A 271 11.06 39.34 3.03
C ALA A 271 9.89 40.25 3.43
N PHE A 272 10.03 41.55 3.22
CA PHE A 272 9.03 42.53 3.65
C PHE A 272 8.77 43.61 2.59
N THR A 273 7.53 44.11 2.58
CA THR A 273 7.10 45.23 1.73
C THR A 273 5.96 46.00 2.40
N GLY A 274 5.85 47.30 2.17
CA GLY A 274 4.85 48.14 2.82
C GLY A 274 5.29 49.59 3.02
N GLU A 275 4.81 50.22 4.09
CA GLU A 275 5.13 51.60 4.41
C GLU A 275 6.62 51.78 4.73
N SER A 276 7.21 52.85 4.18
CA SER A 276 8.63 53.16 4.37
C SER A 276 8.92 53.53 5.82
N GLY A 277 9.94 52.88 6.40
CA GLY A 277 10.29 53.04 7.82
C GLY A 277 9.68 51.92 8.66
N ASP A 278 8.36 51.73 8.60
CA ASP A 278 7.65 50.66 9.30
C ASP A 278 8.18 49.27 8.91
N THR A 279 8.41 49.05 7.62
CA THR A 279 8.99 47.81 7.07
C THR A 279 10.30 47.40 7.75
N VAL A 280 11.29 48.29 7.77
CA VAL A 280 12.61 48.02 8.35
C VAL A 280 12.52 47.88 9.87
N GLN A 281 11.79 48.78 10.54
CA GLN A 281 11.62 48.75 12.00
C GLN A 281 10.94 47.46 12.47
N PHE A 282 9.86 47.07 11.82
CA PHE A 282 9.18 45.81 12.12
C PHE A 282 10.10 44.62 11.86
N ALA A 283 10.84 44.63 10.74
CA ALA A 283 11.71 43.53 10.40
C ALA A 283 12.84 43.31 11.42
N GLU A 284 13.49 44.40 11.85
CA GLU A 284 14.56 44.36 12.86
C GLU A 284 14.02 44.01 14.25
N TYR A 285 12.82 44.49 14.61
CA TYR A 285 12.14 44.09 15.84
C TYR A 285 11.90 42.57 15.89
N ILE A 286 11.38 41.99 14.81
CA ILE A 286 11.15 40.53 14.72
C ILE A 286 12.46 39.76 14.79
N GLN A 287 13.48 40.19 14.03
CA GLN A 287 14.80 39.57 14.02
C GLN A 287 15.40 39.53 15.44
N ALA A 288 15.40 40.65 16.15
CA ALA A 288 15.93 40.74 17.50
C ALA A 288 15.22 39.80 18.49
N ASN A 289 13.89 39.67 18.40
CA ASN A 289 13.13 38.78 19.29
C ASN A 289 13.40 37.30 19.02
N ILE A 290 13.57 36.90 17.75
CA ILE A 290 13.86 35.51 17.39
C ILE A 290 15.28 35.14 17.79
N GLN A 291 16.25 36.03 17.57
CA GLN A 291 17.63 35.83 18.04
C GLN A 291 17.71 35.75 19.56
N LEU A 292 16.97 36.61 20.27
CA LEU A 292 16.87 36.55 21.73
C LEU A 292 16.28 35.22 22.21
N TYR A 293 15.26 34.70 21.52
CA TYR A 293 14.71 33.38 21.82
C TYR A 293 15.78 32.29 21.71
N SER A 294 16.52 32.25 20.60
CA SER A 294 17.58 31.26 20.40
C SER A 294 18.68 31.36 21.46
N MET A 295 19.10 32.57 21.84
CA MET A 295 20.08 32.75 22.93
C MET A 295 19.55 32.27 24.29
N ARG A 296 18.25 32.44 24.55
CA ARG A 296 17.63 32.04 25.83
C ARG A 296 17.45 30.53 25.94
N GLU A 297 17.10 29.86 24.84
CA GLU A 297 16.79 28.44 24.79
C GLU A 297 18.00 27.58 24.37
N ASN A 298 19.22 27.98 24.72
CA ASN A 298 20.48 27.26 24.41
C ASN A 298 20.65 26.95 22.91
N ASP A 299 20.58 27.98 22.08
CA ASP A 299 20.75 27.92 20.61
C ASP A 299 19.71 27.05 19.89
N ILE A 300 18.56 26.78 20.52
CA ILE A 300 17.43 26.12 19.86
C ILE A 300 16.73 27.12 18.93
N GLU A 301 16.60 26.75 17.66
CA GLU A 301 15.91 27.55 16.66
C GLU A 301 14.39 27.33 16.68
N LEU A 302 13.64 28.41 16.50
CA LEU A 302 12.20 28.34 16.22
C LEU A 302 11.96 27.74 14.83
N SER A 303 11.09 26.72 14.77
CA SER A 303 10.59 26.18 13.50
C SER A 303 9.90 27.27 12.67
N PRO A 304 9.86 27.15 11.33
CA PRO A 304 9.16 28.11 10.47
C PRO A 304 7.71 28.35 10.85
N LYS A 305 6.99 27.31 11.28
CA LYS A 305 5.61 27.42 11.77
C LYS A 305 5.49 28.29 13.03
N ALA A 306 6.39 28.10 13.99
CA ALA A 306 6.42 28.90 15.22
C ALA A 306 6.82 30.35 14.93
N THR A 307 7.82 30.56 14.07
CA THR A 307 8.24 31.87 13.58
C THR A 307 7.08 32.62 12.91
N ALA A 308 6.37 31.97 11.97
CA ALA A 308 5.21 32.56 11.30
C ALA A 308 4.09 32.91 12.28
N SER A 309 3.81 32.03 13.25
CA SER A 309 2.80 32.28 14.29
C SER A 309 3.16 33.50 15.15
N PHE A 310 4.43 33.64 15.53
CA PHE A 310 4.91 34.80 16.28
C PHE A 310 4.77 36.10 15.47
N VAL A 311 5.25 36.11 14.23
CA VAL A 311 5.17 37.30 13.35
C VAL A 311 3.71 37.71 13.11
N ARG A 312 2.85 36.75 12.80
CA ARG A 312 1.40 36.96 12.64
C ARG A 312 0.78 37.56 13.89
N ASN A 313 1.13 37.06 15.08
CA ASN A 313 0.66 37.62 16.35
C ASN A 313 1.07 39.09 16.49
N GLN A 314 2.32 39.44 16.16
CA GLN A 314 2.79 40.83 16.25
C GLN A 314 2.04 41.77 15.30
N LEU A 315 1.76 41.35 14.07
CA LEU A 315 0.96 42.14 13.12
C LEU A 315 -0.50 42.26 13.58
N ALA A 316 -1.11 41.16 14.03
CA ALA A 316 -2.48 41.15 14.54
C ALA A 316 -2.65 41.96 15.83
N THR A 317 -1.61 42.09 16.65
CA THR A 317 -1.60 43.02 17.78
C THR A 317 -1.42 44.46 17.28
N SER A 318 -0.52 44.68 16.33
CA SER A 318 -0.22 46.00 15.78
C SER A 318 -1.43 46.66 15.12
N ILE A 319 -2.28 45.91 14.41
CA ILE A 319 -3.47 46.45 13.72
C ILE A 319 -4.47 47.15 14.66
N ARG A 320 -4.43 46.84 15.96
CA ARG A 320 -5.26 47.46 17.01
C ARG A 320 -4.51 48.52 17.84
N SER A 321 -3.27 48.82 17.49
CA SER A 321 -2.46 49.84 18.16
C SER A 321 -2.79 51.25 17.66
N ARG A 322 -2.24 52.27 18.34
CA ARG A 322 -2.44 53.68 17.95
C ARG A 322 -1.90 54.00 16.56
N LYS A 323 -0.80 53.35 16.15
CA LYS A 323 -0.21 53.47 14.81
C LYS A 323 0.23 52.08 14.34
N PRO A 324 -0.60 51.36 13.57
CA PRO A 324 -0.31 50.01 13.14
C PRO A 324 0.83 49.96 12.12
N TYR A 325 1.61 48.88 12.15
CA TYR A 325 2.62 48.59 11.14
C TYR A 325 1.93 48.21 9.82
N GLN A 326 2.15 48.99 8.77
CA GLN A 326 1.67 48.66 7.42
C GLN A 326 2.72 47.83 6.68
N VAL A 327 2.91 46.59 7.11
CA VAL A 327 3.96 45.69 6.60
C VAL A 327 3.37 44.35 6.22
N ASN A 328 3.62 43.95 4.98
CA ASN A 328 3.34 42.61 4.47
C ASN A 328 4.64 41.82 4.43
N VAL A 329 4.59 40.53 4.76
CA VAL A 329 5.77 39.66 4.81
C VAL A 329 5.57 38.33 4.09
N LEU A 330 6.66 37.86 3.49
CA LEU A 330 6.83 36.47 3.10
C LEU A 330 7.90 35.87 4.01
N LEU A 331 7.57 34.76 4.66
CA LEU A 331 8.50 34.00 5.48
C LEU A 331 8.86 32.71 4.75
N GLY A 332 10.07 32.66 4.18
CA GLY A 332 10.64 31.45 3.63
C GLY A 332 11.48 30.75 4.69
N GLY A 333 11.20 29.49 4.98
CA GLY A 333 11.94 28.75 6.00
C GLY A 333 12.10 27.28 5.65
N PHE A 334 13.12 26.65 6.20
CA PHE A 334 13.35 25.21 6.10
C PHE A 334 13.26 24.60 7.50
N ASP A 335 12.35 23.65 7.70
CA ASP A 335 12.21 22.97 8.98
C ASP A 335 13.17 21.77 9.02
N THR A 336 14.25 21.90 9.79
CA THR A 336 15.29 20.87 9.93
C THR A 336 14.81 19.61 10.67
N LYS A 337 13.68 19.68 11.41
CA LYS A 337 13.12 18.51 12.12
C LYS A 337 12.29 17.64 11.20
N THR A 338 11.50 18.26 10.32
CA THR A 338 10.67 17.55 9.33
C THR A 338 11.35 17.39 7.97
N ASN A 339 12.47 18.09 7.76
CA ASN A 339 13.21 18.17 6.51
C ASN A 339 12.35 18.66 5.35
N THR A 340 11.61 19.76 5.58
CA THR A 340 10.65 20.30 4.60
C THR A 340 10.76 21.82 4.47
N PRO A 341 10.75 22.37 3.24
CA PRO A 341 10.64 23.80 3.03
C PRO A 341 9.23 24.30 3.36
N SER A 342 9.14 25.58 3.68
CA SER A 342 7.90 26.26 4.02
C SER A 342 7.90 27.70 3.48
N LEU A 343 6.71 28.18 3.12
CA LEU A 343 6.48 29.56 2.71
C LEU A 343 5.19 30.05 3.36
N ASN A 344 5.30 31.00 4.28
CA ASN A 344 4.16 31.64 4.92
C ASN A 344 3.95 33.04 4.36
N TRP A 345 2.77 33.27 3.81
CA TRP A 345 2.30 34.58 3.38
C TRP A 345 1.55 35.23 4.53
N ILE A 346 1.97 36.43 4.96
CA ILE A 346 1.29 37.18 6.01
C ILE A 346 1.10 38.63 5.58
N ASP A 347 -0.14 39.10 5.57
CA ASP A 347 -0.44 40.52 5.29
C ASP A 347 -0.35 41.39 6.56
N TYR A 348 -0.43 42.70 6.35
CA TYR A 348 -0.42 43.70 7.43
C TYR A 348 -1.59 43.58 8.41
N LEU A 349 -2.65 42.83 8.08
CA LEU A 349 -3.78 42.56 8.98
C LEU A 349 -3.50 41.38 9.93
N GLY A 350 -2.41 40.63 9.69
CA GLY A 350 -2.09 39.40 10.39
C GLY A 350 -2.87 38.19 9.86
N THR A 351 -3.35 38.26 8.61
CA THR A 351 -3.85 37.09 7.87
C THR A 351 -2.65 36.24 7.47
N GLN A 352 -2.58 35.00 7.95
CA GLN A 352 -1.52 34.06 7.60
C GLN A 352 -2.09 32.94 6.72
N THR A 353 -1.37 32.58 5.67
CA THR A 353 -1.61 31.34 4.92
C THR A 353 -0.27 30.73 4.49
N GLU A 354 -0.12 29.42 4.70
CA GLU A 354 1.01 28.69 4.16
C GLU A 354 0.72 28.27 2.71
N LEU A 355 1.60 28.62 1.78
CA LEU A 355 1.36 28.45 0.35
C LEU A 355 2.54 27.72 -0.33
N PRO A 356 2.32 27.08 -1.50
CA PRO A 356 3.42 26.58 -2.33
C PRO A 356 4.21 27.72 -3.02
N TYR A 357 3.54 28.82 -3.30
CA TYR A 357 4.07 30.03 -3.91
C TYR A 357 3.18 31.21 -3.50
N GLY A 358 3.72 32.43 -3.53
CA GLY A 358 2.94 33.60 -3.17
C GLY A 358 3.67 34.89 -3.49
N ALA A 359 2.91 35.97 -3.62
CA ALA A 359 3.43 37.30 -3.81
C ALA A 359 2.54 38.31 -3.08
N HIS A 360 3.10 39.47 -2.73
CA HIS A 360 2.37 40.58 -2.12
C HIS A 360 2.09 41.69 -3.13
N GLY A 361 1.05 42.46 -2.86
CA GLY A 361 0.65 43.60 -3.70
C GLY A 361 0.32 43.20 -5.14
N TYR A 362 0.59 44.10 -6.07
CA TYR A 362 0.24 43.88 -7.47
C TYR A 362 1.09 42.81 -8.18
N ALA A 363 2.24 42.42 -7.63
CA ALA A 363 3.05 41.37 -8.22
C ALA A 363 2.28 40.03 -8.34
N ALA A 364 1.38 39.76 -7.39
CA ALA A 364 0.53 38.56 -7.41
C ALA A 364 -0.34 38.47 -8.68
N PHE A 365 -0.88 39.59 -9.16
CA PHE A 365 -1.76 39.61 -10.34
C PHE A 365 -1.03 39.19 -11.63
N TYR A 366 0.28 39.41 -11.70
CA TYR A 366 1.09 39.05 -12.87
C TYR A 366 1.76 37.67 -12.75
N CYS A 367 2.09 37.25 -11.52
CA CYS A 367 2.87 36.04 -11.29
C CYS A 367 2.03 34.80 -11.00
N VAL A 368 0.91 34.94 -10.29
CA VAL A 368 0.16 33.78 -9.77
C VAL A 368 -0.36 32.87 -10.89
N SER A 369 -0.80 33.42 -12.02
CA SER A 369 -1.24 32.60 -13.17
C SER A 369 -0.11 31.78 -13.80
N LEU A 370 1.14 32.27 -13.75
CA LEU A 370 2.31 31.51 -14.19
C LEU A 370 2.64 30.42 -13.17
N PHE A 371 2.56 30.72 -11.87
CA PHE A 371 2.73 29.73 -10.82
C PHE A 371 1.69 28.62 -10.93
N ASP A 372 0.40 28.95 -11.03
CA ASP A 372 -0.69 27.98 -11.18
C ASP A 372 -0.50 27.05 -12.39
N ARG A 373 0.09 27.56 -13.48
CA ARG A 373 0.30 26.79 -14.71
C ARG A 373 1.54 25.89 -14.67
N HIS A 374 2.63 26.37 -14.06
CA HIS A 374 3.95 25.77 -14.22
C HIS A 374 4.51 25.14 -12.95
N TYR A 375 3.99 25.50 -11.79
CA TYR A 375 4.42 24.94 -10.51
C TYR A 375 4.10 23.44 -10.46
N ARG A 376 5.06 22.67 -9.95
CA ARG A 376 4.85 21.30 -9.49
C ARG A 376 5.49 21.11 -8.12
N PRO A 377 4.90 20.31 -7.23
CA PRO A 377 5.47 20.06 -5.90
C PRO A 377 6.88 19.45 -5.94
N ASP A 378 7.23 18.76 -7.02
CA ASP A 378 8.49 18.03 -7.20
C ASP A 378 9.56 18.82 -7.99
N MET A 379 9.38 20.13 -8.18
CA MET A 379 10.36 20.95 -8.90
C MET A 379 11.70 21.01 -8.16
N SER A 380 12.78 20.87 -8.92
CA SER A 380 14.14 21.17 -8.45
C SER A 380 14.35 22.68 -8.24
N VAL A 381 15.40 23.06 -7.50
CA VAL A 381 15.77 24.47 -7.29
C VAL A 381 15.99 25.22 -8.62
N GLU A 382 16.61 24.58 -9.61
CA GLU A 382 16.87 25.19 -10.92
C GLU A 382 15.59 25.41 -11.72
N GLU A 383 14.65 24.47 -11.66
CA GLU A 383 13.32 24.66 -12.26
C GLU A 383 12.54 25.78 -11.56
N GLY A 384 12.67 25.89 -10.23
CA GLY A 384 12.09 26.97 -9.44
C GLY A 384 12.66 28.34 -9.83
N LYS A 385 13.97 28.44 -10.06
CA LYS A 385 14.62 29.64 -10.59
C LYS A 385 14.11 29.98 -11.99
N GLU A 386 13.93 29.00 -12.86
CA GLU A 386 13.39 29.24 -14.20
C GLU A 386 11.95 29.80 -14.14
N LEU A 387 11.11 29.24 -13.27
CA LEU A 387 9.78 29.80 -13.02
C LEU A 387 9.84 31.25 -12.51
N LEU A 388 10.78 31.58 -11.61
CA LEU A 388 11.01 32.95 -11.19
C LEU A 388 11.48 33.86 -12.32
N ARG A 389 12.35 33.39 -13.24
CA ARG A 389 12.75 34.16 -14.43
C ARG A 389 11.55 34.47 -15.32
N MET A 390 10.67 33.49 -15.55
CA MET A 390 9.44 33.70 -16.31
C MET A 390 8.53 34.74 -15.64
N SER A 391 8.33 34.65 -14.33
CA SER A 391 7.55 35.63 -13.57
C SER A 391 8.16 37.04 -13.59
N LEU A 392 9.49 37.14 -13.49
CA LEU A 392 10.21 38.40 -13.56
C LEU A 392 10.06 39.05 -14.94
N ALA A 393 10.16 38.26 -16.02
CA ALA A 393 9.97 38.74 -17.37
C ALA A 393 8.55 39.29 -17.59
N GLU A 394 7.51 38.63 -17.05
CA GLU A 394 6.14 39.14 -17.13
C GLU A 394 5.96 40.43 -16.31
N LEU A 395 6.55 40.51 -15.11
CA LEU A 395 6.55 41.75 -14.32
C LEU A 395 7.25 42.90 -15.07
N GLN A 396 8.44 42.68 -15.63
CA GLN A 396 9.16 43.70 -16.39
C GLN A 396 8.37 44.19 -17.61
N LYS A 397 7.63 43.28 -18.25
CA LYS A 397 6.83 43.58 -19.44
C LYS A 397 5.55 44.36 -19.13
N ARG A 398 4.92 44.12 -17.97
CA ARG A 398 3.56 44.61 -17.67
C ARG A 398 3.50 45.64 -16.56
N MET A 399 4.43 45.63 -15.62
CA MET A 399 4.39 46.50 -14.46
C MET A 399 4.89 47.90 -14.86
N PRO A 400 4.12 48.98 -14.62
CA PRO A 400 4.53 50.33 -14.99
C PRO A 400 5.71 50.89 -14.17
N ILE A 401 6.06 50.22 -13.07
CA ILE A 401 7.07 50.67 -12.12
C ILE A 401 8.39 49.96 -12.42
N GLU A 402 9.45 50.74 -12.58
CA GLU A 402 10.81 50.23 -12.62
C GLU A 402 11.27 49.79 -11.22
N PHE A 403 11.55 48.50 -11.05
CA PHE A 403 11.90 47.90 -9.76
C PHE A 403 13.36 47.44 -9.65
N LYS A 404 14.18 47.72 -10.68
CA LYS A 404 15.64 47.50 -10.71
C LYS A 404 16.07 46.05 -10.50
N GLY A 405 15.31 45.12 -11.07
CA GLY A 405 15.54 43.68 -10.91
C GLY A 405 15.25 43.20 -9.49
N VAL A 406 15.73 42.00 -9.16
CA VAL A 406 15.46 41.36 -7.87
C VAL A 406 16.73 40.76 -7.24
N TYR A 407 16.76 40.71 -5.91
CA TYR A 407 17.60 39.77 -5.17
C TYR A 407 16.81 38.49 -4.96
N VAL A 408 17.45 37.33 -5.15
CA VAL A 408 16.85 36.03 -4.85
C VAL A 408 17.68 35.32 -3.79
N LYS A 409 16.99 34.83 -2.77
CA LYS A 409 17.60 34.03 -1.70
C LYS A 409 16.92 32.68 -1.64
N GLN A 410 17.74 31.65 -1.46
CA GLN A 410 17.34 30.28 -1.22
C GLN A 410 17.46 29.98 0.28
N VAL A 411 16.47 29.29 0.82
CA VAL A 411 16.48 28.75 2.18
C VAL A 411 16.34 27.24 2.10
N ASP A 412 17.37 26.51 2.48
CA ASP A 412 17.47 25.04 2.43
C ASP A 412 18.02 24.47 3.75
N ALA A 413 18.37 23.18 3.77
CA ALA A 413 18.94 22.50 4.93
C ALA A 413 20.32 23.05 5.34
N GLU A 414 21.04 23.69 4.42
CA GLU A 414 22.35 24.31 4.67
C GLU A 414 22.24 25.77 5.16
N GLY A 415 21.03 26.34 5.13
CA GLY A 415 20.71 27.65 5.66
C GLY A 415 20.23 28.63 4.58
N ILE A 416 20.66 29.88 4.69
CA ILE A 416 20.23 30.98 3.79
C ILE A 416 21.39 31.40 2.90
N LYS A 417 21.19 31.36 1.58
CA LYS A 417 22.17 31.84 0.60
C LYS A 417 21.53 32.70 -0.49
N GLU A 418 22.26 33.70 -0.96
CA GLU A 418 21.88 34.46 -2.15
C GLU A 418 22.20 33.65 -3.41
N VAL A 419 21.29 33.67 -4.38
CA VAL A 419 21.41 32.92 -5.62
C VAL A 419 21.13 33.83 -6.81
N GLU A 420 21.86 33.60 -7.90
CA GLU A 420 21.63 34.31 -9.16
C GLU A 420 20.44 33.70 -9.91
N LEU A 421 19.66 34.61 -10.54
CA LEU A 421 18.68 34.26 -11.57
C LEU A 421 19.33 34.40 -12.93
#